data_AF-R6JNI2-F1
#
_entry.id   AF-R6JNI2-F1
#
_cell.length_a   1.000
_cell.length_b   1.000
_cell.length_c   1.000
_cell.angle_alpha   90.00
_cell.angle_beta   90.00
_cell.angle_gamma   90.00
#
_symmetry.space_group_name_H-M   'P 1'
#
loop_
_entity.id
_entity.type
_entity.pdbx_description
1 polymer ?
#
loop_
_entity_poly.entity_id
_entity_poly.type
_entity_poly.pdbx_seq_one_letter_code
_entity_poly.pdbx_strand_id
1 'polypeptide(L)'
;MDICTQFSGIERTDSAWLVHTNCADIKIIFVTDEIVRVRTSFDKEFTEESYVLMITAWEDRLDPLFEGERTRVEPVIPGVEETDNEITFDTGKIRLVLMKDPIGFELYDTEGTLLYSDLHGNPVRWTPTAA
;
A
#
# COMPACT_ATOMS: atom_id res chain seq x y z
N MET A 1 9.27 -20.10 -3.48
CA MET A 1 9.76 -18.77 -3.03
C MET A 1 9.21 -17.82 -4.05
N ASP A 2 8.37 -16.93 -3.59
CA ASP A 2 7.63 -16.02 -4.46
C ASP A 2 8.13 -14.61 -4.19
N ILE A 3 8.45 -13.90 -5.27
CA ILE A 3 8.97 -12.54 -5.23
C ILE A 3 8.15 -11.73 -6.21
N CYS A 4 7.68 -10.56 -5.77
CA CYS A 4 7.04 -9.60 -6.64
C CYS A 4 8.13 -8.98 -7.52
N THR A 5 8.22 -9.38 -8.79
CA THR A 5 9.24 -8.89 -9.72
C THR A 5 8.65 -8.17 -10.92
N GLN A 6 7.36 -8.34 -11.19
CA GLN A 6 6.70 -7.78 -12.37
C GLN A 6 5.39 -7.12 -11.98
N PHE A 7 5.24 -5.85 -12.35
CA PHE A 7 3.96 -5.14 -12.35
C PHE A 7 3.08 -5.66 -13.49
N SER A 8 1.80 -5.93 -13.21
CA SER A 8 0.84 -6.41 -14.22
C SER A 8 -0.39 -5.50 -14.37
N GLY A 9 -0.64 -4.60 -13.43
CA GLY A 9 -1.72 -3.63 -13.51
C GLY A 9 -2.04 -3.01 -12.16
N ILE A 10 -2.96 -2.04 -12.18
CA ILE A 10 -3.47 -1.38 -10.98
C ILE A 10 -4.97 -1.18 -11.13
N GLU A 11 -5.71 -1.46 -10.06
CA GLU A 11 -7.14 -1.18 -9.93
C GLU A 11 -7.35 -0.16 -8.81
N ARG A 12 -8.26 0.79 -9.03
CA ARG A 12 -8.74 1.68 -7.97
C ARG A 12 -10.08 1.16 -7.46
N THR A 13 -10.20 1.05 -6.14
CA THR A 13 -11.47 0.85 -5.45
C THR A 13 -11.94 2.16 -4.80
N ASP A 14 -13.05 2.13 -4.07
CA ASP A 14 -13.56 3.33 -3.39
C ASP A 14 -12.55 3.90 -2.37
N SER A 15 -11.75 3.04 -1.72
CA SER A 15 -10.89 3.41 -0.58
C SER A 15 -9.42 3.03 -0.75
N ALA A 16 -9.04 2.37 -1.85
CA ALA A 16 -7.70 1.82 -2.02
C ALA A 16 -7.26 1.75 -3.49
N TRP A 17 -5.97 1.48 -3.68
CA TRP A 17 -5.40 0.99 -4.93
C TRP A 17 -4.91 -0.43 -4.72
N LEU A 18 -5.20 -1.30 -5.69
CA LEU A 18 -4.74 -2.67 -5.72
C LEU A 18 -3.77 -2.82 -6.89
N VAL A 19 -2.49 -2.96 -6.56
CA VAL A 19 -1.43 -3.22 -7.51
C VAL A 19 -1.32 -4.73 -7.71
N HIS A 20 -1.44 -5.17 -8.94
CA HIS A 20 -1.27 -6.57 -9.30
C HIS A 20 0.18 -6.83 -9.72
N THR A 21 0.72 -7.93 -9.22
CA THR A 21 2.05 -8.42 -9.61
C THR A 21 1.97 -9.86 -10.13
N ASN A 22 3.12 -10.43 -10.48
CA ASN A 22 3.23 -11.83 -10.92
C ASN A 22 2.81 -12.87 -9.86
N CYS A 23 2.88 -12.56 -8.56
CA CYS A 23 2.61 -13.55 -7.51
C CYS A 23 1.84 -13.04 -6.29
N ALA A 24 1.62 -11.74 -6.16
CA ALA A 24 0.90 -11.15 -5.04
C ALA A 24 0.12 -9.91 -5.49
N ASP A 25 -0.84 -9.49 -4.68
CA ASP A 25 -1.46 -8.18 -4.82
C ASP A 25 -0.97 -7.27 -3.68
N ILE A 26 -0.75 -5.99 -4.00
CA ILE A 26 -0.31 -4.96 -3.05
C ILE A 26 -1.40 -3.91 -2.93
N LYS A 27 -2.01 -3.81 -1.75
CA LYS A 27 -3.03 -2.83 -1.42
C LYS A 27 -2.40 -1.58 -0.82
N ILE A 28 -2.74 -0.42 -1.38
CA ILE A 28 -2.29 0.89 -0.95
C ILE A 28 -3.51 1.69 -0.48
N ILE A 29 -3.46 2.22 0.75
CA ILE A 29 -4.51 3.07 1.33
C ILE A 29 -3.83 4.31 1.91
N PHE A 30 -4.20 5.50 1.43
CA PHE A 30 -3.78 6.77 2.03
C PHE A 30 -4.72 7.06 3.20
N VAL A 31 -4.35 6.62 4.40
CA VAL A 31 -5.16 6.74 5.62
C VAL A 31 -5.37 8.22 5.96
N THR A 32 -4.33 9.03 5.80
CA THR A 32 -4.37 10.49 5.82
C THR A 32 -3.49 11.03 4.70
N ASP A 33 -3.36 12.35 4.58
CA ASP A 33 -2.41 12.99 3.68
C ASP A 33 -0.94 12.71 4.08
N GLU A 34 -0.68 12.35 5.34
CA GLU A 34 0.67 12.04 5.84
C GLU A 34 0.93 10.54 6.06
N ILE A 35 -0.11 9.71 6.04
CA ILE A 35 -0.03 8.29 6.38
C ILE A 35 -0.53 7.44 5.21
N VAL A 36 0.39 6.68 4.61
CA VAL A 36 0.07 5.63 3.63
C VAL A 36 0.30 4.25 4.24
N ARG A 37 -0.66 3.35 4.04
CA ARG A 37 -0.56 1.93 4.38
C ARG A 37 -0.36 1.13 3.12
N VAL A 38 0.73 0.37 3.08
CA VAL A 38 1.04 -0.58 2.01
C VAL A 38 0.99 -1.99 2.59
N ARG A 39 0.16 -2.87 2.02
CA ARG A 39 -0.01 -4.25 2.48
C ARG A 39 0.07 -5.19 1.28
N THR A 40 0.88 -6.24 1.40
CA THR A 40 1.01 -7.27 0.35
C THR A 40 0.32 -8.55 0.77
N SER A 41 -0.39 -9.20 -0.16
CA SER A 41 -0.99 -10.51 0.04
C SER A 41 -0.67 -11.46 -1.12
N PHE A 42 -0.11 -12.63 -0.80
CA PHE A 42 0.26 -13.67 -1.76
C PHE A 42 -0.90 -14.61 -2.11
N ASP A 43 -1.91 -14.74 -1.23
CA ASP A 43 -3.19 -15.41 -1.54
C ASP A 43 -4.22 -14.45 -2.15
N LYS A 44 -3.88 -13.15 -2.22
CA LYS A 44 -4.71 -12.06 -2.75
C LYS A 44 -5.97 -11.77 -1.94
N GLU A 45 -6.05 -12.29 -0.71
CA GLU A 45 -7.08 -11.95 0.26
C GLU A 45 -6.57 -10.91 1.27
N PHE A 46 -7.46 -10.04 1.73
CA PHE A 46 -7.11 -8.93 2.64
C PHE A 46 -8.07 -8.87 3.83
N THR A 47 -8.02 -9.89 4.69
CA THR A 47 -8.75 -9.87 5.96
C THR A 47 -8.10 -8.88 6.93
N GLU A 48 -8.88 -7.95 7.48
CA GLU A 48 -8.44 -6.90 8.41
C GLU A 48 -8.83 -7.26 9.84
N GLU A 49 -7.83 -7.35 10.72
CA GLU A 49 -7.98 -7.78 12.12
C GLU A 49 -6.85 -7.24 13.02
N SER A 50 -6.60 -5.92 12.98
CA SER A 50 -5.52 -5.33 13.77
C SER A 50 -5.91 -5.16 15.24
N TYR A 51 -5.01 -5.54 16.15
CA TYR A 51 -5.11 -5.23 17.59
C TYR A 51 -4.39 -3.93 17.98
N VAL A 52 -3.66 -3.31 17.05
CA VAL A 52 -2.74 -2.19 17.34
C VAL A 52 -3.16 -0.90 16.66
N LEU A 53 -3.75 -0.98 15.47
CA LEU A 53 -4.13 0.22 14.72
C LEU A 53 -5.35 0.88 15.37
N MET A 54 -5.12 2.09 15.89
CA MET A 54 -6.17 2.93 16.51
C MET A 54 -6.72 3.99 15.56
N ILE A 55 -6.09 4.22 14.42
CA ILE A 55 -6.61 5.02 13.32
C ILE A 55 -6.67 4.10 12.08
N THR A 56 -7.85 3.94 11.50
CA THR A 56 -8.06 3.09 10.32
C THR A 56 -8.92 3.79 9.28
N ALA A 57 -8.79 3.35 8.02
CA ALA A 57 -9.56 3.86 6.89
C ALA A 57 -10.34 2.75 6.14
N TRP A 58 -10.58 1.62 6.82
CA TRP A 58 -11.26 0.43 6.31
C TRP A 58 -11.99 -0.26 7.46
N GLU A 59 -13.09 -0.95 7.17
CA GLU A 59 -13.77 -1.78 8.17
C GLU A 59 -12.87 -2.94 8.61
N ASP A 60 -12.73 -3.10 9.91
CA ASP A 60 -11.90 -4.12 10.52
C ASP A 60 -12.78 -5.01 11.40
N ARG A 61 -12.59 -6.33 11.32
CA ARG A 61 -13.42 -7.30 12.04
C ARG A 61 -13.39 -7.07 13.56
N LEU A 62 -12.31 -6.48 14.08
CA LEU A 62 -12.12 -6.21 15.50
C LEU A 62 -12.63 -4.83 15.92
N ASP A 63 -13.23 -4.02 15.04
CA ASP A 63 -13.79 -2.71 15.39
C ASP A 63 -14.70 -2.74 16.63
N PRO A 64 -15.59 -3.74 16.84
CA PRO A 64 -16.41 -3.81 18.05
C PRO A 64 -15.62 -3.94 19.36
N LEU A 65 -14.37 -4.45 19.32
CA LEU A 65 -13.52 -4.54 20.50
C LEU A 65 -12.93 -3.18 20.92
N PHE A 66 -12.87 -2.24 19.97
CA PHE A 66 -12.27 -0.91 20.16
C PHE A 66 -13.29 0.22 20.01
N GLU A 67 -14.58 -0.08 20.24
CA GLU A 67 -15.66 0.90 20.17
C GLU A 67 -15.37 2.10 21.09
N GLY A 68 -15.40 3.31 20.54
CA GLY A 68 -15.09 4.55 21.24
C GLY A 68 -13.59 4.88 21.34
N GLU A 69 -12.69 3.91 21.11
CA GLU A 69 -11.24 4.10 21.19
C GLU A 69 -10.60 4.21 19.79
N ARG A 70 -11.04 3.39 18.83
CA ARG A 70 -10.55 3.43 17.45
C ARG A 70 -11.24 4.52 16.64
N THR A 71 -10.44 5.36 16.00
CA THR A 71 -10.89 6.41 15.10
C THR A 71 -10.94 5.90 13.66
N ARG A 72 -12.13 5.93 13.05
CA ARG A 72 -12.32 5.72 11.60
C ARG A 72 -12.20 7.04 10.87
N VAL A 73 -11.33 7.10 9.88
CA VAL A 73 -11.19 8.24 8.96
C VAL A 73 -11.58 7.84 7.54
N GLU A 74 -11.97 8.82 6.74
CA GLU A 74 -12.12 8.63 5.30
C GLU A 74 -10.73 8.66 4.65
N PRO A 75 -10.36 7.66 3.81
CA PRO A 75 -9.09 7.69 3.11
C PRO A 75 -8.95 8.95 2.24
N VAL A 76 -7.74 9.50 2.20
CA VAL A 76 -7.40 10.58 1.27
C VAL A 76 -7.30 10.01 -0.14
N ILE A 77 -7.84 10.74 -1.11
CA ILE A 77 -7.65 10.45 -2.52
C ILE A 77 -6.50 11.33 -3.03
N PRO A 78 -5.30 10.79 -3.28
CA PRO A 78 -4.20 11.55 -3.84
C PRO A 78 -4.47 11.92 -5.30
N GLY A 79 -3.76 12.94 -5.79
CA GLY A 79 -3.53 13.11 -7.22
C GLY A 79 -2.74 11.92 -7.76
N VAL A 80 -3.10 11.43 -8.95
CA VAL A 80 -2.45 10.28 -9.57
C VAL A 80 -1.96 10.67 -10.95
N GLU A 81 -0.67 10.42 -11.20
CA GLU A 81 -0.05 10.55 -12.50
C GLU A 81 0.58 9.21 -12.88
N GLU A 82 0.24 8.71 -14.06
CA GLU A 82 0.77 7.45 -14.58
C GLU A 82 1.55 7.71 -15.87
N THR A 83 2.77 7.17 -15.92
CA THR A 83 3.62 7.12 -17.11
C THR A 83 3.87 5.67 -17.51
N ASP A 84 4.62 5.46 -18.59
CA ASP A 84 5.03 4.11 -18.99
C ASP A 84 5.91 3.43 -17.93
N ASN A 85 6.65 4.19 -17.11
CA ASN A 85 7.64 3.66 -16.18
C ASN A 85 7.18 3.62 -14.73
N GLU A 86 6.28 4.53 -14.32
CA GLU A 86 5.91 4.71 -12.92
C GLU A 86 4.48 5.22 -12.75
N ILE A 87 3.94 5.04 -11.54
CA ILE A 87 2.70 5.65 -11.06
C ILE A 87 3.03 6.45 -9.80
N THR A 88 2.71 7.73 -9.83
CA THR A 88 2.94 8.67 -8.72
C THR A 88 1.62 9.01 -8.06
N PHE A 89 1.60 8.89 -6.73
CA PHE A 89 0.50 9.29 -5.87
C PHE A 89 0.94 10.47 -5.01
N ASP A 90 0.28 11.61 -5.14
CA ASP A 90 0.61 12.84 -4.43
C ASP A 90 -0.57 13.32 -3.56
N THR A 91 -0.34 13.41 -2.26
CA THR A 91 -1.33 13.89 -1.27
C THR A 91 -1.18 15.38 -0.94
N GLY A 92 -0.15 16.03 -1.48
CA GLY A 92 0.34 17.36 -1.09
C GLY A 92 1.27 17.36 0.13
N LYS A 93 1.41 16.23 0.85
CA LYS A 93 2.28 16.08 2.04
C LYS A 93 3.30 14.97 1.89
N ILE A 94 2.89 13.86 1.31
CA ILE A 94 3.76 12.77 0.88
C ILE A 94 3.51 12.44 -0.59
N ARG A 95 4.56 11.96 -1.24
CA ARG A 95 4.51 11.43 -2.60
C ARG A 95 5.01 9.99 -2.61
N LEU A 96 4.13 9.05 -2.90
CA LEU A 96 4.48 7.64 -3.11
C LEU A 96 4.65 7.39 -4.61
N VAL A 97 5.79 6.81 -5.00
CA VAL A 97 6.09 6.44 -6.38
C VAL A 97 6.19 4.93 -6.48
N LEU A 98 5.37 4.33 -7.36
CA LEU A 98 5.46 2.93 -7.77
C LEU A 98 6.21 2.87 -9.09
N MET A 99 7.42 2.33 -9.09
CA MET A 99 8.13 2.01 -10.35
C MET A 99 7.63 0.68 -10.88
N LYS A 100 7.44 0.57 -12.20
CA LYS A 100 6.87 -0.63 -12.85
C LYS A 100 7.94 -1.67 -13.20
N ASP A 101 9.12 -1.24 -13.63
CA ASP A 101 10.24 -2.11 -13.99
C ASP A 101 11.61 -1.42 -13.79
N PRO A 102 12.47 -1.92 -12.88
CA PRO A 102 12.16 -2.95 -11.87
C PRO A 102 11.09 -2.48 -10.89
N ILE A 103 10.16 -3.36 -10.52
CA ILE A 103 9.07 -2.98 -9.59
C ILE A 103 9.61 -2.54 -8.23
N GLY A 104 9.07 -1.46 -7.67
CA GLY A 104 9.43 -1.00 -6.32
C GLY A 104 8.59 0.18 -5.87
N PHE A 105 8.83 0.62 -4.64
CA PHE A 105 8.20 1.78 -4.03
C PHE A 105 9.23 2.72 -3.41
N GLU A 106 9.02 4.01 -3.65
CA GLU A 106 9.73 5.10 -3.00
C GLU A 106 8.72 6.07 -2.39
N LEU A 107 9.03 6.61 -1.22
CA LEU A 107 8.22 7.61 -0.52
C LEU A 107 9.04 8.88 -0.31
N TYR A 108 8.46 10.01 -0.68
CA TYR A 108 9.08 11.33 -0.58
C TYR A 108 8.26 12.27 0.30
N ASP A 109 8.95 13.22 0.95
CA ASP A 109 8.30 14.39 1.56
C ASP A 109 8.00 15.49 0.54
N THR A 110 7.44 16.61 1.01
CA THR A 110 7.11 17.78 0.19
C THR A 110 8.30 18.50 -0.42
N GLU A 111 9.50 18.33 0.15
CA GLU A 111 10.75 18.94 -0.36
C GLU A 111 11.42 18.04 -1.41
N GLY A 112 10.88 16.84 -1.64
CA GLY A 112 11.47 15.84 -2.53
C GLY A 112 12.56 15.01 -1.87
N THR A 113 12.67 15.02 -0.54
CA THR A 113 13.59 14.14 0.20
C THR A 113 13.03 12.72 0.20
N LEU A 114 13.88 11.74 -0.14
CA LEU A 114 13.53 10.33 -0.04
C LEU A 114 13.45 9.90 1.44
N LEU A 115 12.25 9.55 1.90
CA LEU A 115 11.98 9.05 3.25
C LEU A 115 12.11 7.53 3.35
N TYR A 116 11.71 6.83 2.29
CA TYR A 116 11.72 5.37 2.23
C TYR A 116 11.91 4.88 0.80
N SER A 117 12.62 3.78 0.64
CA SER A 117 12.74 3.02 -0.61
C SER A 117 12.80 1.54 -0.26
N ASP A 118 12.08 0.73 -1.02
CA ASP A 118 12.30 -0.72 -0.98
C ASP A 118 13.48 -1.14 -1.86
N LEU A 119 13.70 -2.45 -1.97
CA LEU A 119 14.70 -3.01 -2.89
C LEU A 119 14.04 -3.24 -4.25
N HIS A 120 14.36 -2.40 -5.22
CA HIS A 120 13.78 -2.49 -6.56
C HIS A 120 14.02 -3.87 -7.20
N GLY A 121 12.97 -4.44 -7.79
CA GLY A 121 12.94 -5.77 -8.37
C GLY A 121 12.78 -6.89 -7.33
N ASN A 122 12.78 -6.56 -6.04
CA ASN A 122 12.49 -7.46 -4.93
C ASN A 122 11.86 -6.70 -3.74
N PRO A 123 10.79 -5.93 -3.96
CA PRO A 123 10.14 -5.15 -2.91
C PRO A 123 9.54 -6.04 -1.82
N VAL A 124 9.02 -7.20 -2.21
CA VAL A 124 8.38 -8.15 -1.29
C VAL A 124 8.68 -9.59 -1.70
N ARG A 125 9.07 -10.38 -0.70
CA ARG A 125 9.38 -11.80 -0.84
C ARG A 125 8.63 -12.62 0.20
N TRP A 126 8.11 -13.76 -0.22
CA TRP A 126 7.61 -14.79 0.68
C TRP A 126 8.35 -16.11 0.48
N THR A 127 8.67 -16.75 1.60
CA THR A 127 9.23 -18.11 1.63
C THR A 127 8.35 -18.92 2.57
N PRO A 128 7.63 -19.95 2.08
CA PRO A 128 6.88 -20.81 2.97
C PRO A 128 7.85 -21.46 3.97
N THR A 129 7.57 -21.33 5.26
CA THR A 129 8.22 -22.17 6.27
C THR A 129 7.70 -23.60 6.09
N ALA A 130 8.61 -24.56 5.97
CA ALA A 130 8.22 -25.98 6.03
C ALA A 130 7.51 -26.22 7.37
N ALA A 131 6.32 -26.81 7.29
CA ALA A 131 5.56 -27.26 8.45
C ALA A 131 6.22 -28.47 9.11
#